data_AF-A0A482UJZ8-F1
#
_entry.id   AF-A0A482UJZ8-F1
#
_cell.length_a   1.000
_cell.length_b   1.000
_cell.length_c   1.000
_cell.angle_alpha   90.00
_cell.angle_beta   90.00
_cell.angle_gamma   90.00
#
_symmetry.space_group_name_H-M   'P 1'
#
loop_
_entity.id
_entity.type
_entity.pdbx_description
1 polymer ?
#
loop_
_entity_poly.entity_id
_entity_poly.type
_entity_poly.pdbx_seq_one_letter_code
_entity_poly.pdbx_strand_id
1 'polypeptide(L)' 'MDFSGMCEDIYKASEGSVFMLHACAHNPTGCDPSHSQWDELSGLMKKKKHVVFFDCAYQVCLAYGLW' A
#
# COMPACT_ATOMS: atom_id res chain seq x y z
N MET A 1 -0.82 -9.51 7.55
CA MET A 1 -1.56 -8.26 7.26
C MET A 1 -3.05 -8.59 7.19
N ASP A 2 -3.92 -7.77 7.80
CA ASP A 2 -5.36 -7.83 7.55
C ASP A 2 -5.72 -6.97 6.34
N PHE A 3 -5.73 -7.61 5.16
CA PHE A 3 -5.98 -6.90 3.90
C PHE A 3 -7.44 -6.48 3.74
N SER A 4 -8.39 -7.27 4.27
CA SER A 4 -9.82 -6.96 4.19
C SER A 4 -10.16 -5.72 5.01
N GLY A 5 -9.67 -5.65 6.26
CA GLY A 5 -9.85 -4.47 7.11
C GLY A 5 -9.25 -3.21 6.48
N MET A 6 -8.04 -3.33 5.92
CA MET A 6 -7.40 -2.21 5.20
C MET A 6 -8.26 -1.69 4.04
N CYS A 7 -8.81 -2.58 3.21
CA CYS A 7 -9.65 -2.19 2.08
C CYS A 7 -10.97 -1.54 2.54
N GLU A 8 -11.56 -2.04 3.63
CA GLU A 8 -12.75 -1.43 4.22
C GLU A 8 -12.49 0.00 4.71
N ASP A 9 -11.36 0.23 5.39
CA ASP A 9 -10.99 1.55 5.90
C ASP A 9 -10.74 2.55 4.76
N ILE A 10 -10.06 2.10 3.71
CA ILE A 10 -9.86 2.90 2.50
C ILE A 10 -11.20 3.24 1.84
N TYR A 11 -12.10 2.27 1.73
CA TYR A 11 -13.41 2.50 1.13
C TYR A 11 -14.25 3.52 1.93
N LYS A 12 -14.18 3.46 3.27
CA LYS A 12 -14.91 4.35 4.19
C LYS A 12 -14.33 5.77 4.22
N ALA A 13 -13.04 5.96 3.91
CA ALA A 13 -12.42 7.27 3.88
C ALA A 13 -13.10 8.22 2.88
N SER A 14 -13.04 9.52 3.14
CA SER A 14 -13.57 10.56 2.24
C SER A 14 -12.90 10.51 0.87
N GLU A 15 -13.67 10.69 -0.21
CA GLU A 15 -13.13 10.76 -1.57
C GLU A 15 -12.02 11.81 -1.66
N GLY A 16 -10.91 11.50 -2.33
CA GLY A 16 -9.76 12.42 -2.41
C GLY A 16 -8.82 12.44 -1.20
N SER A 17 -9.03 11.62 -0.17
CA SER A 17 -8.07 11.48 0.94
C SER A 17 -6.66 11.08 0.48
N VAL A 18 -5.67 11.45 1.29
CA VAL A 18 -4.26 11.06 1.08
C VAL A 18 -3.95 9.81 1.90
N PHE A 19 -3.36 8.80 1.26
CA PHE A 19 -2.88 7.58 1.91
C PHE A 19 -1.37 7.47 1.78
N MET A 20 -0.68 7.28 2.91
CA MET A 20 0.75 6.99 2.94
C MET A 20 0.96 5.48 2.95
N LEU A 21 1.57 4.95 1.89
CA LEU A 21 1.83 3.52 1.75
C LEU A 21 3.33 3.26 1.74
N HIS A 22 3.78 2.30 2.54
CA HIS A 22 5.14 1.77 2.41
C HIS A 22 5.21 0.96 1.11
N ALA A 23 6.12 1.32 0.20
CA ALA A 23 6.21 0.68 -1.11
C ALA A 23 6.65 -0.80 -1.02
N CYS A 24 7.49 -1.11 -0.04
CA CYS A 24 7.94 -2.46 0.29
C CYS A 24 8.55 -2.48 1.69
N ALA A 25 8.80 -3.69 2.22
CA ALA A 25 9.38 -3.94 3.52
C ALA A 25 8.68 -3.15 4.63
N HIS A 26 7.36 -3.30 4.74
CA HIS A 26 6.54 -2.53 5.67
C HIS A 26 7.11 -2.57 7.10
N ASN A 27 7.71 -1.47 7.56
CA ASN A 27 8.24 -1.37 8.92
C ASN A 27 7.08 -1.12 9.91
N PRO A 28 6.94 -1.87 11.03
CA PRO A 28 7.86 -2.88 11.59
C PRO A 28 7.52 -4.34 11.26
N THR A 29 6.44 -4.60 10.51
CA THR A 29 5.88 -5.94 10.35
C THR A 29 6.56 -6.80 9.29
N GLY A 30 7.31 -6.20 8.36
CA GLY A 30 7.90 -6.84 7.18
C GLY A 30 6.88 -7.46 6.21
N CYS A 31 5.59 -7.18 6.38
CA CYS A 31 4.52 -7.83 5.64
C CYS A 31 4.01 -6.89 4.55
N ASP A 32 4.33 -7.22 3.31
CA ASP A 32 3.89 -6.48 2.12
C ASP A 32 2.67 -7.13 1.48
N PRO A 33 1.79 -6.37 0.80
CA PRO A 33 0.73 -6.95 -0.03
C PRO A 33 1.33 -7.79 -1.17
N SER A 34 0.64 -8.86 -1.55
CA SER A 34 0.96 -9.60 -2.77
C SER A 34 0.70 -8.74 -4.02
N HIS A 35 1.22 -9.14 -5.18
CA HIS A 35 0.96 -8.43 -6.43
C HIS A 35 -0.55 -8.30 -6.74
N SER A 36 -1.32 -9.37 -6.53
CA SER A 36 -2.78 -9.33 -6.74
C SER A 36 -3.49 -8.39 -5.75
N GLN A 37 -2.99 -8.29 -4.52
CA GLN A 37 -3.50 -7.35 -3.52
C GLN A 37 -3.17 -5.90 -3.89
N TRP A 38 -1.99 -5.66 -4.45
CA TRP A 38 -1.64 -4.35 -4.99
C TRP A 38 -2.53 -3.94 -6.16
N ASP A 39 -2.86 -4.86 -7.07
CA ASP A 39 -3.77 -4.60 -8.17
C ASP A 39 -5.15 -4.17 -7.66
N GLU A 40 -5.69 -4.90 -6.68
CA GLU A 40 -6.97 -4.59 -6.04
C GLU A 40 -6.94 -3.22 -5.33
N LEU A 41 -5.88 -2.97 -4.54
CA LEU A 41 -5.67 -1.70 -3.85
C LEU A 41 -5.62 -0.53 -4.84
N SER A 42 -4.91 -0.70 -5.96
CA SER A 42 -4.81 0.32 -7.00
C SER A 42 -6.16 0.65 -7.62
N GLY A 43 -7.02 -0.35 -7.81
CA GLY A 43 -8.38 -0.17 -8.30
C GLY A 43 -9.24 0.62 -7.32
N LEU A 44 -9.14 0.29 -6.03
CA LEU A 44 -9.87 0.98 -4.97
C LEU A 44 -9.46 2.45 -4.83
N MET A 45 -8.15 2.73 -4.81
CA MET A 45 -7.61 4.09 -4.72
C MET A 45 -8.07 4.95 -5.91
N LYS A 46 -8.02 4.41 -7.13
CA LYS A 46 -8.51 5.09 -8.35
C LYS A 46 -10.01 5.36 -8.28
N LYS A 47 -10.81 4.38 -7.85
CA LYS A 47 -12.28 4.51 -7.73
C LYS A 47 -12.67 5.65 -6.79
N LYS A 48 -11.96 5.80 -5.68
CA LYS A 48 -12.18 6.83 -4.66
C LYS A 48 -11.37 8.11 -4.87
N LYS A 49 -10.69 8.22 -6.01
CA LYS A 49 -9.80 9.34 -6.39
C LYS A 49 -8.82 9.72 -5.28
N HIS A 50 -8.38 8.74 -4.50
CA HIS A 50 -7.44 8.97 -3.41
C HIS A 50 -6.06 9.33 -3.98
N VAL A 51 -5.35 10.16 -3.22
CA VAL A 51 -3.95 10.48 -3.51
C VAL A 51 -3.10 9.48 -2.73
N VAL A 52 -2.23 8.75 -3.44
CA VAL A 52 -1.31 7.80 -2.82
C VAL A 52 0.06 8.45 -2.73
N PHE A 53 0.62 8.48 -1.52
CA PHE A 53 1.97 8.94 -1.26
C PHE A 53 2.81 7.75 -0.80
N PHE A 54 3.83 7.38 -1.59
CA PHE A 54 4.67 6.25 -1.25
C PHE A 54 5.85 6.66 -0.39
N ASP A 55 6.04 5.95 0.72
CA ASP A 55 7.31 5.92 1.44
C ASP A 55 8.15 4.77 0.89
N CYS A 56 9.28 5.12 0.29
CA CYS A 56 10.18 4.23 -0.43
C CYS A 56 11.53 4.07 0.30
N ALA A 57 11.54 4.04 1.63
CA ALA A 57 12.76 3.99 2.44
C ALA A 57 13.70 2.79 2.16
N TYR A 58 13.18 1.64 1.68
CA TYR A 58 13.94 0.38 1.53
C TYR A 58 14.01 -0.19 0.10
N GLN A 59 13.55 0.57 -0.89
CA GLN A 59 13.25 0.07 -2.24
C GLN A 59 14.45 -0.50 -3.02
N VAL A 60 15.68 -0.12 -2.68
CA VAL A 60 16.91 -0.58 -3.38
C VAL A 60 17.59 -1.76 -2.67
N CYS A 61 17.55 -1.85 -1.33
CA CYS A 61 18.20 -2.96 -0.62
C CYS A 61 17.39 -4.26 -0.63
N LEU A 62 16.06 -4.21 -0.58
CA LEU A 62 15.24 -5.41 -0.36
C LEU A 62 14.57 -5.99 -1.61
N ALA A 63 14.24 -5.16 -2.62
CA ALA A 63 13.57 -5.63 -3.83
C ALA A 63 14.48 -6.42 -4.80
N TYR A 64 15.81 -6.21 -4.71
CA TYR A 64 16.80 -6.85 -5.60
C TYR A 64 17.71 -7.86 -4.90
N GLY A 65 17.46 -8.18 -3.62
CA GLY A 65 18.25 -9.18 -2.89
C GLY A 65 19.73 -8.83 -2.74
N LEU A 66 20.08 -7.54 -2.74
CA LEU A 66 21.45 -7.07 -2.48
C LEU A 66 21.68 -7.06 -0.97
N TRP A 67 22.13 -8.20 -0.44
CA TRP A 67 22.90 -8.31 0.79
C TRP A 67 24.35 -8.65 0.44
#